data_AF-A0A844X7D0-F1
#
_entry.id   AF-A0A844X7D0-F1
#
_cell.length_a   1.000
_cell.length_b   1.000
_cell.length_c   1.000
_cell.angle_alpha   90.00
_cell.angle_beta   90.00
_cell.angle_gamma   90.00
#
_symmetry.space_group_name_H-M   'P 1'
#
loop_
_entity.id
_entity.type
_entity.pdbx_description
1 polymer ?
#
loop_
_entity_poly.entity_id
_entity_poly.type
_entity_poly.pdbx_seq_one_letter_code
_entity_poly.pdbx_strand_id
1 'polypeptide(L)'
;WDILTFETPKMEDDKQAYAEYKMEFEVNPEEMNWQITGWSDGQDLRNHPNIKQEVLDFYKKIQTIIENNKSAEFVQLVTKSLYESALARAWQSKACFEDAIKTAKEGAKVKQKFIFPLDPNTVELKFYGNGRVVTLVSKDLKSYGYSPLVAKAQFSNFPEAYTFYLYKPKGSNELEVIR
;
A
#
# COMPACT_ATOMS: atom_id res chain seq x y z
N TRP A 1 -1.43 31.27 -21.18
CA TRP A 1 -2.09 30.51 -20.11
C TRP A 1 -3.20 31.39 -19.59
N ASP A 2 -4.44 31.04 -19.89
CA ASP A 2 -5.58 31.73 -19.28
C ASP A 2 -5.68 31.25 -17.83
N ILE A 3 -5.57 32.19 -16.90
CA ILE A 3 -5.74 31.90 -15.49
C ILE A 3 -7.24 31.86 -15.22
N LEU A 4 -7.76 30.66 -14.99
CA LEU A 4 -9.12 30.49 -14.51
C LEU A 4 -9.18 30.98 -13.05
N THR A 5 -9.80 32.13 -12.85
CA THR A 5 -10.10 32.68 -11.53
C THR A 5 -11.49 32.22 -11.10
N PHE A 6 -11.55 31.47 -9.99
CA PHE A 6 -12.78 31.19 -9.29
C PHE A 6 -12.97 32.20 -8.16
N GLU A 7 -14.09 32.92 -8.17
CA GLU A 7 -14.51 33.76 -7.05
C GLU A 7 -15.54 33.02 -6.21
N THR A 8 -15.27 32.88 -4.91
CA THR A 8 -16.19 32.26 -3.97
C THR A 8 -17.51 33.03 -3.95
N PRO A 9 -18.67 32.38 -4.16
CA PRO A 9 -19.96 33.04 -4.08
C PRO A 9 -20.16 33.70 -2.71
N LYS A 10 -20.73 34.90 -2.70
CA LYS A 10 -21.15 35.56 -1.46
C LYS A 10 -22.31 34.78 -0.87
N MET A 11 -22.19 34.39 0.39
CA MET A 11 -23.29 33.82 1.18
C MET A 11 -24.36 34.88 1.35
N GLU A 12 -25.61 34.57 0.98
CA GLU A 12 -26.74 35.50 1.11
C GLU A 12 -27.27 35.59 2.54
N ASP A 13 -27.00 34.58 3.39
CA ASP A 13 -27.42 34.52 4.79
C ASP A 13 -26.21 34.23 5.70
N ASP A 14 -25.96 35.15 6.64
CA ASP A 14 -24.91 35.10 7.66
C ASP A 14 -25.07 33.94 8.65
N LYS A 15 -26.20 33.22 8.64
CA LYS A 15 -26.44 32.00 9.44
C LYS A 15 -25.99 30.71 8.74
N GLN A 16 -25.63 30.77 7.48
CA GLN A 16 -25.23 29.59 6.70
C GLN A 16 -23.77 29.22 7.04
N ALA A 17 -23.55 28.00 7.55
CA ALA A 17 -22.24 27.60 8.07
C ALA A 17 -21.21 27.24 6.98
N TYR A 18 -21.66 26.90 5.77
CA TYR A 18 -20.80 26.62 4.62
C TYR A 18 -21.55 26.84 3.30
N ALA A 19 -20.81 27.20 2.24
CA ALA A 19 -21.27 27.17 0.86
C ALA A 19 -20.63 25.96 0.16
N GLU A 20 -21.41 25.19 -0.58
CA GLU A 20 -20.91 24.12 -1.45
C GLU A 20 -21.08 24.55 -2.90
N TYR A 21 -19.99 24.53 -3.67
CA TYR A 21 -20.03 24.75 -5.10
C TYR A 21 -19.74 23.43 -5.82
N LYS A 22 -20.67 23.01 -6.68
CA LYS A 22 -20.50 21.84 -7.56
C LYS A 22 -20.37 22.35 -8.98
N MET A 23 -19.30 21.94 -9.66
CA MET A 23 -19.18 22.11 -11.10
C MET A 23 -18.90 20.78 -11.75
N GLU A 24 -19.48 20.61 -12.93
CA GLU A 24 -19.12 19.54 -13.85
C GLU A 24 -18.01 20.07 -14.76
N PHE A 25 -17.03 19.23 -15.06
CA PHE A 25 -15.99 19.55 -16.02
C PHE A 25 -15.72 18.30 -16.87
N GLU A 26 -15.42 18.53 -18.14
CA GLU A 26 -15.01 17.46 -19.04
C GLU A 26 -13.50 17.28 -18.92
N VAL A 27 -13.08 16.02 -18.79
CA VAL A 27 -11.67 15.64 -18.79
C VAL A 27 -11.43 14.78 -20.01
N ASN A 28 -10.42 15.14 -20.81
CA ASN A 28 -9.95 14.25 -21.85
C ASN A 28 -9.31 13.01 -21.18
N PRO A 29 -9.77 11.77 -21.46
CA PRO A 29 -9.17 10.56 -20.90
C PRO A 29 -7.65 10.46 -21.12
N GLU A 30 -7.13 11.02 -22.20
CA GLU A 30 -5.69 11.06 -22.49
C GLU A 30 -4.90 11.96 -21.52
N GLU A 31 -5.57 12.94 -20.91
CA GLU A 31 -5.02 13.83 -19.89
C GLU A 31 -5.15 13.25 -18.46
N MET A 32 -5.90 12.15 -18.30
CA MET A 32 -6.05 11.44 -17.03
C MET A 32 -4.86 10.51 -16.76
N ASN A 33 -3.77 11.08 -16.25
CA ASN A 33 -2.61 10.32 -15.76
C ASN A 33 -2.79 9.73 -14.34
N TRP A 34 -3.98 9.87 -13.74
CA TRP A 34 -4.28 9.51 -12.35
C TRP A 34 -5.24 8.31 -12.22
N GLN A 35 -5.60 7.63 -13.31
CA GLN A 35 -6.44 6.43 -13.24
C GLN A 35 -5.67 5.26 -12.61
N ILE A 36 -5.87 5.09 -11.30
CA ILE A 36 -5.40 3.94 -10.55
C ILE A 36 -6.55 2.93 -10.48
N THR A 37 -6.45 1.83 -11.24
CA THR A 37 -7.41 0.71 -11.12
C THR A 37 -7.40 0.15 -9.70
N GLY A 38 -6.23 0.08 -9.08
CA GLY A 38 -6.06 -0.42 -7.71
C GLY A 38 -6.61 -1.85 -7.58
N TRP A 39 -7.32 -2.12 -6.48
CA TRP A 39 -7.84 -3.45 -6.15
C TRP A 39 -9.22 -3.71 -6.75
N SER A 40 -9.80 -2.75 -7.47
CA SER A 40 -11.19 -2.77 -7.91
C SER A 40 -11.50 -3.92 -8.88
N ASP A 41 -10.52 -4.31 -9.70
CA ASP A 41 -10.56 -5.46 -10.61
C ASP A 41 -10.09 -6.77 -9.96
N GLY A 42 -9.80 -6.76 -8.66
CA GLY A 42 -9.34 -7.92 -7.91
C GLY A 42 -10.39 -9.02 -7.76
N GLN A 43 -9.92 -10.25 -7.61
CA GLN A 43 -10.73 -11.42 -7.26
C GLN A 43 -11.18 -11.36 -5.80
N ASP A 44 -12.36 -11.90 -5.47
CA ASP A 44 -12.77 -12.07 -4.06
C ASP A 44 -11.99 -13.23 -3.42
N LEU A 45 -11.19 -12.90 -2.40
CA LEU A 45 -10.25 -13.80 -1.77
C LEU A 45 -10.83 -14.57 -0.58
N ARG A 46 -12.03 -14.21 -0.10
CA ARG A 46 -12.62 -14.82 1.12
C ARG A 46 -12.83 -16.33 1.00
N ASN A 47 -13.18 -16.78 -0.21
CA ASN A 47 -13.42 -18.18 -0.54
C ASN A 47 -12.32 -18.78 -1.42
N HIS A 48 -11.21 -18.05 -1.63
CA HIS A 48 -10.14 -18.54 -2.49
C HIS A 48 -9.42 -19.71 -1.78
N PRO A 49 -9.26 -20.86 -2.45
CA PRO A 49 -8.60 -22.01 -1.86
C PRO A 49 -7.16 -21.64 -1.48
N ASN A 50 -6.68 -22.11 -0.34
CA ASN A 50 -5.30 -21.92 0.11
C ASN A 50 -4.83 -20.46 0.32
N ILE A 51 -5.73 -19.47 0.31
CA ILE A 51 -5.34 -18.05 0.43
C ILE A 51 -4.48 -17.75 1.66
N LYS A 52 -4.75 -18.43 2.79
CA LYS A 52 -3.92 -18.30 4.00
C LYS A 52 -2.48 -18.74 3.76
N GLN A 53 -2.28 -19.83 3.04
CA GLN A 53 -0.96 -20.36 2.73
C GLN A 53 -0.24 -19.44 1.74
N GLU A 54 -0.92 -18.97 0.69
CA GLU A 54 -0.35 -18.02 -0.29
C GLU A 54 0.14 -16.73 0.39
N VAL A 55 -0.67 -16.15 1.30
CA VAL A 55 -0.29 -14.95 2.04
C VAL A 55 0.86 -15.22 3.02
N LEU A 56 0.87 -16.37 3.71
CA LEU A 56 1.99 -16.76 4.57
C LEU A 56 3.29 -16.91 3.78
N ASP A 57 3.24 -17.55 2.62
CA ASP A 57 4.41 -17.75 1.77
C ASP A 57 4.92 -16.44 1.18
N PHE A 58 4.02 -15.50 0.86
CA PHE A 58 4.40 -14.13 0.52
C PHE A 58 5.18 -13.46 1.67
N TYR A 59 4.67 -13.51 2.90
CA TYR A 59 5.35 -12.90 4.05
C TYR A 59 6.70 -13.57 4.36
N LYS A 60 6.79 -14.90 4.25
CA LYS A 60 8.05 -15.64 4.37
C LYS A 60 9.06 -15.25 3.29
N LYS A 61 8.60 -15.07 2.04
CA LYS A 61 9.45 -14.58 0.95
C LYS A 61 10.03 -13.21 1.29
N ILE A 62 9.22 -12.28 1.79
CA ILE A 62 9.72 -10.97 2.23
C ILE A 62 10.71 -11.12 3.39
N GLN A 63 10.42 -11.95 4.39
CA GLN A 63 11.33 -12.23 5.49
C GLN A 63 12.70 -12.70 4.96
N THR A 64 12.72 -13.71 4.08
CA THR A 64 13.96 -14.21 3.45
C THR A 64 14.69 -13.15 2.64
N ILE A 65 13.96 -12.27 1.94
CA ILE A 65 14.54 -11.14 1.19
C ILE A 65 15.26 -10.18 2.14
N ILE A 66 14.65 -9.85 3.28
CA ILE A 66 15.23 -8.97 4.29
C ILE A 66 16.44 -9.64 4.96
N GLU A 67 16.33 -10.90 5.37
CA GLU A 67 17.42 -11.67 6.00
C GLU A 67 18.68 -11.73 5.12
N ASN A 68 18.49 -11.85 3.81
CA ASN A 68 19.57 -11.97 2.83
C ASN A 68 19.94 -10.63 2.16
N ASN A 69 19.41 -9.49 2.63
CA ASN A 69 19.66 -8.15 2.07
C ASN A 69 19.43 -8.06 0.54
N LYS A 70 18.40 -8.75 0.03
CA LYS A 70 18.05 -8.80 -1.40
C LYS A 70 17.25 -7.57 -1.83
N SER A 71 17.84 -6.38 -1.69
CA SER A 71 17.17 -5.09 -1.90
C SER A 71 16.49 -4.93 -3.27
N ALA A 72 17.08 -5.47 -4.35
CA ALA A 72 16.47 -5.42 -5.68
C ALA A 72 15.16 -6.22 -5.76
N GLU A 73 15.12 -7.42 -5.16
CA GLU A 73 13.91 -8.26 -5.10
C GLU A 73 12.82 -7.59 -4.26
N PHE A 74 13.19 -6.97 -3.13
CA PHE A 74 12.24 -6.21 -2.31
C PHE A 74 11.57 -5.08 -3.10
N VAL A 75 12.39 -4.26 -3.78
CA VAL A 75 11.90 -3.10 -4.54
C VAL A 75 10.99 -3.54 -5.67
N GLN A 76 11.31 -4.62 -6.38
CA GLN A 76 10.44 -5.18 -7.41
C GLN A 76 9.05 -5.52 -6.88
N LEU A 77 8.96 -6.11 -5.69
CA LEU A 77 7.68 -6.49 -5.08
C LEU A 77 6.79 -5.29 -4.70
N VAL A 78 7.39 -4.19 -4.26
CA VAL A 78 6.64 -3.01 -3.79
C VAL A 78 6.49 -1.91 -4.86
N THR A 79 7.17 -2.02 -6.00
CA THR A 79 7.23 -0.97 -7.04
C THR A 79 5.85 -0.50 -7.46
N LYS A 80 4.91 -1.43 -7.68
CA LYS A 80 3.54 -1.08 -8.07
C LYS A 80 2.82 -0.26 -6.99
N SER A 81 2.85 -0.70 -5.74
CA SER A 81 2.27 0.03 -4.60
C SER A 81 2.90 1.42 -4.41
N LEU A 82 4.22 1.54 -4.61
CA LEU A 82 4.91 2.84 -4.56
C LEU A 82 4.47 3.77 -5.70
N TYR A 83 4.30 3.23 -6.91
CA TYR A 83 3.82 3.98 -8.06
C TYR A 83 2.39 4.50 -7.85
N GLU A 84 1.48 3.62 -7.45
CA GLU A 84 0.08 4.01 -7.14
C GLU A 84 0.02 5.04 -6.01
N SER A 85 0.88 4.89 -4.98
CA SER A 85 1.00 5.84 -3.88
C SER A 85 1.50 7.21 -4.33
N ALA A 86 2.43 7.27 -5.29
CA ALA A 86 2.97 8.51 -5.82
C ALA A 86 1.95 9.22 -6.72
N LEU A 87 1.25 8.46 -7.58
CA LEU A 87 0.15 8.99 -8.39
C LEU A 87 -0.98 9.58 -7.54
N ALA A 88 -1.34 8.93 -6.43
CA ALA A 88 -2.44 9.37 -5.58
C ALA A 88 -2.15 10.66 -4.78
N ARG A 89 -0.88 11.04 -4.62
CA ARG A 89 -0.48 12.12 -3.69
C ARG A 89 -0.06 13.43 -4.35
N ALA A 90 0.39 13.42 -5.61
CA ALA A 90 1.14 14.57 -6.11
C ALA A 90 0.90 14.90 -7.59
N TRP A 91 0.85 16.20 -7.87
CA TRP A 91 1.04 16.78 -9.21
C TRP A 91 2.43 16.42 -9.80
N GLN A 92 3.39 16.10 -8.95
CA GLN A 92 4.76 15.67 -9.29
C GLN A 92 4.98 14.16 -9.08
N SER A 93 4.00 13.34 -9.46
CA SER A 93 3.99 11.88 -9.23
C SER A 93 5.29 11.16 -9.62
N LYS A 94 5.95 11.57 -10.72
CA LYS A 94 7.24 11.03 -11.14
C LYS A 94 8.35 11.23 -10.10
N ALA A 95 8.53 12.45 -9.61
CA ALA A 95 9.58 12.75 -8.62
C ALA A 95 9.31 12.03 -7.30
N CYS A 96 8.04 11.99 -6.86
CA CYS A 96 7.64 11.24 -5.67
C CYS A 96 7.90 9.74 -5.82
N PHE A 97 7.65 9.16 -6.99
CA PHE A 97 7.91 7.75 -7.26
C PHE A 97 9.41 7.44 -7.26
N GLU A 98 10.23 8.28 -7.92
CA GLU A 98 11.69 8.13 -7.95
C GLU A 98 12.29 8.20 -6.54
N ASP A 99 11.83 9.14 -5.72
CA ASP A 99 12.23 9.26 -4.31
C ASP A 99 11.80 8.04 -3.50
N ALA A 100 10.55 7.59 -3.63
CA ALA A 100 10.06 6.40 -2.94
C ALA A 100 10.84 5.13 -3.30
N ILE A 101 11.21 4.95 -4.57
CA ILE A 101 12.06 3.84 -5.02
C ILE A 101 13.47 3.95 -4.42
N LYS A 102 14.03 5.15 -4.34
CA LYS A 102 15.33 5.38 -3.70
C LYS A 102 15.27 5.03 -2.22
N THR A 103 14.26 5.50 -1.49
CA THR A 103 14.05 5.17 -0.08
C THR A 103 13.90 3.66 0.13
N ALA A 104 13.10 2.97 -0.70
CA ALA A 104 12.92 1.52 -0.60
C ALA A 104 14.24 0.76 -0.85
N LYS A 105 15.04 1.20 -1.83
CA LYS A 105 16.38 0.63 -2.11
C LYS A 105 17.34 0.82 -0.94
N GLU A 106 17.34 2.00 -0.32
CA GLU A 106 18.22 2.32 0.81
C GLU A 106 17.80 1.56 2.07
N GLY A 107 16.51 1.57 2.41
CA GLY A 107 15.95 0.83 3.54
C GLY A 107 16.20 -0.69 3.44
N ALA A 108 16.06 -1.27 2.26
CA ALA A 108 16.28 -2.71 2.05
C ALA A 108 17.76 -3.14 2.10
N LYS A 109 18.72 -2.20 2.15
CA LYS A 109 20.14 -2.48 2.38
C LYS A 109 20.52 -2.45 3.86
N VAL A 110 19.62 -1.97 4.72
CA VAL A 110 19.90 -1.81 6.15
C VAL A 110 20.06 -3.18 6.78
N LYS A 111 21.23 -3.42 7.36
CA LYS A 111 21.51 -4.66 8.08
C LYS A 111 20.60 -4.78 9.29
N GLN A 112 19.91 -5.92 9.38
CA GLN A 112 19.02 -6.22 10.49
C GLN A 112 19.82 -6.77 11.69
N LYS A 113 19.46 -6.31 12.89
CA LYS A 113 19.90 -6.89 14.17
C LYS A 113 19.21 -8.22 14.42
N PHE A 114 17.90 -8.24 14.21
CA PHE A 114 17.06 -9.42 14.29
C PHE A 114 15.78 -9.21 13.47
N ILE A 115 15.14 -10.31 13.13
CA ILE A 115 13.78 -10.35 12.58
C ILE A 115 12.97 -11.26 13.48
N PHE A 116 11.76 -10.83 13.88
CA PHE A 116 10.89 -11.68 14.66
C PHE A 116 10.41 -12.86 13.81
N PRO A 117 10.42 -14.09 14.36
CA PRO A 117 9.97 -15.26 13.61
C PRO A 117 8.47 -15.17 13.31
N LEU A 118 8.11 -15.45 12.06
CA LEU A 118 6.72 -15.54 11.65
C LEU A 118 6.13 -16.91 12.06
N ASP A 119 5.29 -16.93 13.09
CA ASP A 119 4.57 -18.13 13.53
C ASP A 119 3.17 -18.22 12.87
N PRO A 120 2.90 -19.23 12.03
CA PRO A 120 1.60 -19.41 11.37
C PRO A 120 0.40 -19.60 12.32
N ASN A 121 0.65 -19.97 13.57
CA ASN A 121 -0.40 -20.22 14.58
C ASN A 121 -0.84 -18.93 15.28
N THR A 122 0.00 -17.90 15.28
CA THR A 122 -0.27 -16.62 15.95
C THR A 122 -0.71 -15.53 14.98
N VAL A 123 -1.18 -15.90 13.78
CA VAL A 123 -1.60 -14.95 12.74
C VAL A 123 -2.98 -15.25 12.16
N GLU A 124 -3.64 -14.21 11.66
CA GLU A 124 -4.88 -14.27 10.87
C GLU A 124 -4.84 -13.38 9.65
N LEU A 125 -5.70 -13.72 8.69
CA LEU A 125 -6.02 -12.85 7.56
C LEU A 125 -7.04 -11.80 7.97
N LYS A 126 -6.85 -10.57 7.50
CA LYS A 126 -7.88 -9.53 7.48
C LYS A 126 -8.18 -9.15 6.04
N PHE A 127 -9.46 -9.08 5.72
CA PHE A 127 -9.95 -8.77 4.37
C PHE A 127 -10.52 -7.36 4.31
N TYR A 128 -10.23 -6.66 3.20
CA TYR A 128 -10.71 -5.33 2.87
C TYR A 128 -11.19 -5.30 1.41
N GLY A 129 -11.68 -4.15 0.93
CA GLY A 129 -12.08 -3.99 -0.48
C GLY A 129 -13.18 -4.96 -0.90
N ASN A 130 -14.13 -5.27 0.00
CA ASN A 130 -15.16 -6.29 -0.17
C ASN A 130 -14.57 -7.68 -0.54
N GLY A 131 -13.53 -8.09 0.20
CA GLY A 131 -12.89 -9.39 0.05
C GLY A 131 -11.74 -9.43 -0.96
N ARG A 132 -11.48 -8.36 -1.70
CA ARG A 132 -10.45 -8.32 -2.77
C ARG A 132 -9.04 -8.06 -2.29
N VAL A 133 -8.92 -7.46 -1.10
CA VAL A 133 -7.64 -7.15 -0.48
C VAL A 133 -7.50 -7.98 0.78
N VAL A 134 -6.32 -8.54 1.01
CA VAL A 134 -6.00 -9.33 2.20
C VAL A 134 -4.68 -8.85 2.80
N THR A 135 -4.59 -8.86 4.12
CA THR A 135 -3.34 -8.65 4.86
C THR A 135 -3.20 -9.71 5.95
N LEU A 136 -1.99 -9.89 6.46
CA LEU A 136 -1.70 -10.78 7.58
C LEU A 136 -1.48 -9.95 8.85
N VAL A 137 -2.17 -10.29 9.93
CA VAL A 137 -2.05 -9.64 11.24
C VAL A 137 -1.77 -10.65 12.33
N SER A 138 -1.16 -10.19 13.43
CA SER A 138 -0.94 -10.99 14.63
C SER A 138 -2.24 -11.17 15.45
N LYS A 139 -2.36 -12.35 16.06
CA LYS A 139 -3.36 -12.74 17.06
C LYS A 139 -2.83 -12.66 18.50
N ASP A 140 -1.52 -12.48 18.69
CA ASP A 140 -0.95 -12.36 20.03
C ASP A 140 -1.52 -11.11 20.71
N LEU A 141 -1.95 -11.23 21.96
CA LEU A 141 -2.53 -10.15 22.76
C LEU A 141 -1.64 -8.89 22.80
N LYS A 142 -0.32 -9.05 22.74
CA LYS A 142 0.63 -7.93 22.81
C LYS A 142 0.82 -7.18 21.49
N SER A 143 0.46 -7.81 20.37
CA SER A 143 0.64 -7.24 19.02
C SER A 143 -0.61 -7.41 18.15
N TYR A 144 -1.77 -7.59 18.79
CA TYR A 144 -3.02 -7.92 18.11
C TYR A 144 -3.36 -6.89 17.03
N GLY A 145 -3.62 -7.36 15.82
CA GLY A 145 -3.97 -6.51 14.67
C GLY A 145 -2.79 -5.82 13.97
N TYR A 146 -1.58 -5.86 14.52
CA TYR A 146 -0.37 -5.37 13.85
C TYR A 146 0.21 -6.41 12.90
N SER A 147 1.07 -5.96 11.97
CA SER A 147 1.80 -6.90 11.10
C SER A 147 2.67 -7.84 11.93
N PRO A 148 2.66 -9.15 11.62
CA PRO A 148 3.50 -10.13 12.30
C PRO A 148 4.94 -10.13 11.78
N LEU A 149 5.23 -9.46 10.66
CA LEU A 149 6.59 -9.33 10.14
C LEU A 149 7.22 -8.03 10.67
N VAL A 150 8.11 -8.20 11.64
CA VAL A 150 8.77 -7.10 12.32
C VAL A 150 10.28 -7.33 12.30
N ALA A 151 11.04 -6.32 11.88
CA ALA A 151 12.50 -6.35 11.91
C ALA A 151 13.05 -5.17 12.70
N LYS A 152 14.25 -5.34 13.28
CA LYS A 152 14.96 -4.24 13.92
C LYS A 152 16.32 -4.07 13.26
N ALA A 153 16.55 -2.91 12.66
CA ALA A 153 17.84 -2.54 12.09
C ALA A 153 18.95 -2.47 13.17
N GLN A 154 20.20 -2.73 12.78
CA GLN A 154 21.36 -2.77 13.68
C GLN A 154 21.54 -1.47 14.49
N PHE A 155 21.31 -0.32 13.85
CA PHE A 155 21.50 1.01 14.44
C PHE A 155 20.19 1.74 14.74
N SER A 156 19.04 1.06 14.62
CA SER A 156 17.74 1.64 15.00
C SER A 156 17.41 1.32 16.45
N ASN A 157 16.83 2.30 17.14
CA ASN A 157 16.26 2.08 18.48
C ASN A 157 14.89 1.39 18.41
N PHE A 158 14.16 1.55 17.30
CA PHE A 158 12.80 1.07 17.13
C PHE A 158 12.71 -0.06 16.10
N PRO A 159 11.95 -1.12 16.40
CA PRO A 159 11.58 -2.11 15.39
C PRO A 159 10.61 -1.50 14.36
N GLU A 160 10.67 -1.98 13.13
CA GLU A 160 9.81 -1.61 12.02
C GLU A 160 8.91 -2.80 11.66
N ALA A 161 7.62 -2.51 11.48
CA ALA A 161 6.62 -3.50 11.10
C ALA A 161 6.30 -3.39 9.60
N TYR A 162 6.46 -4.48 8.86
CA TYR A 162 6.21 -4.53 7.42
C TYR A 162 4.78 -4.98 7.17
N THR A 163 3.88 -4.04 6.88
CA THR A 163 2.48 -4.32 6.56
C THR A 163 2.29 -4.29 5.06
N PHE A 164 1.69 -5.34 4.49
CA PHE A 164 1.39 -5.42 3.06
C PHE A 164 -0.11 -5.63 2.84
N TYR A 165 -0.68 -4.84 1.95
CA TYR A 165 -2.00 -5.08 1.39
C TYR A 165 -1.80 -5.85 0.09
N LEU A 166 -2.33 -7.07 0.06
CA LEU A 166 -2.17 -7.98 -1.06
C LEU A 166 -3.49 -8.11 -1.79
N TYR A 167 -3.43 -8.16 -3.11
CA TYR A 167 -4.60 -8.45 -3.93
C TYR A 167 -4.20 -9.38 -5.07
N LYS A 168 -5.20 -9.98 -5.70
CA LYS A 168 -5.02 -10.92 -6.79
C LYS A 168 -5.78 -10.39 -8.00
N PRO A 169 -5.10 -9.84 -9.03
CA PRO A 169 -5.76 -9.31 -10.21
C PRO A 169 -6.65 -10.35 -10.89
N LYS A 170 -7.71 -9.94 -11.56
CA LYS A 170 -8.58 -10.86 -12.32
C LYS A 170 -7.77 -11.64 -13.35
N GLY A 171 -7.88 -12.97 -13.31
CA GLY A 171 -7.16 -13.87 -14.22
C GLY A 171 -5.70 -14.15 -13.83
N SER A 172 -5.20 -13.57 -12.73
CA SER A 172 -3.87 -13.88 -12.18
C SER A 172 -3.95 -14.91 -11.06
N ASN A 173 -2.90 -15.73 -10.95
CA ASN A 173 -2.69 -16.64 -9.82
C ASN A 173 -1.69 -16.09 -8.79
N GLU A 174 -1.17 -14.88 -8.99
CA GLU A 174 -0.14 -14.28 -8.15
C GLU A 174 -0.70 -13.14 -7.29
N LEU A 175 -0.23 -13.07 -6.04
CA LEU A 175 -0.50 -11.95 -5.14
C LEU A 175 0.43 -10.78 -5.45
N GLU A 176 -0.13 -9.58 -5.52
CA GLU A 176 0.59 -8.34 -5.74
C GLU A 176 0.40 -7.37 -4.56
N VAL A 177 1.43 -6.58 -4.26
CA VAL A 177 1.33 -5.51 -3.25
C VAL A 177 0.60 -4.32 -3.85
N ILE A 178 -0.38 -3.81 -3.11
CA ILE A 178 -1.17 -2.64 -3.47
C ILE A 178 -1.06 -1.53 -2.44
N ARG A 179 -1.55 -0.33 -2.78
CA ARG A 179 -1.63 0.83 -1.88
C ARG A 179 -2.66 0.67 -0.77
#